data_AF-A0A7D3XB73-F1
#
_entry.id   AF-A0A7D3XB73-F1
#
_cell.length_a   1.000
_cell.length_b   1.000
_cell.length_c   1.000
_cell.angle_alpha   90.00
_cell.angle_beta   90.00
_cell.angle_gamma   90.00
#
_symmetry.space_group_name_H-M   'P 1'
#
loop_
_entity.id
_entity.type
_entity.pdbx_description
1 polymer ?
#
loop_
_entity_poly.entity_id
_entity_poly.type
_entity_poly.pdbx_seq_one_letter_code
_entity_poly.pdbx_strand_id
1 'polypeptide(L)'
;MTSTHYYPSDLAAALHQRWPAEALPLPATDVLTQLISALYQASLLFEEGRAVECHVVWATQAQLEAQPVTLLDFHLARFAAPRAWNEQELRRLSPAVQHPSSLLTVEQAPGGQLQVWGMLFSEHEWDQVLDSPGRVQLAAPQALLVQVSGPGSLIFYYGARRVLTLQRGRIDGHGFLQFPMAWGEGRFVENHLLAGLLGNAPLPAAQEELMVQLVLHMQRRALTRLRASGHGGLVVLVPTDRVAALTAPGGVLRPKYRLVPAGAGPRYRAVVQALVRRLGLLPKFAR
;
A
#
# COMPACT_ATOMS: atom_id res chain seq x y z
N MET A 1 -5.36 8.69 31.00
CA MET A 1 -4.63 9.83 30.41
C MET A 1 -4.36 9.50 28.96
N THR A 2 -4.92 10.24 28.00
CA THR A 2 -4.64 10.03 26.57
C THR A 2 -3.27 10.61 26.26
N SER A 3 -2.28 9.74 26.00
CA SER A 3 -0.95 10.20 25.61
C SER A 3 -1.05 11.05 24.34
N THR A 4 -0.42 12.22 24.35
CA THR A 4 -0.41 13.12 23.18
C THR A 4 0.44 12.54 22.04
N HIS A 5 1.40 11.68 22.39
CA HIS A 5 2.27 10.96 21.46
C HIS A 5 2.49 9.51 21.88
N TYR A 6 2.54 8.61 20.90
CA TYR A 6 2.80 7.20 21.11
C TYR A 6 4.25 6.86 20.79
N TYR A 7 4.85 6.03 21.63
CA TYR A 7 6.24 5.60 21.58
C TYR A 7 6.33 4.07 21.37
N PRO A 8 7.53 3.51 21.13
CA PRO A 8 7.71 2.09 20.84
C PRO A 8 7.02 1.11 21.81
N SER A 9 7.01 1.41 23.11
CA SER A 9 6.32 0.59 24.12
C SER A 9 4.80 0.61 23.95
N ASP A 10 4.22 1.76 23.61
CA ASP A 10 2.79 1.89 23.37
C ASP A 10 2.39 1.15 22.08
N LEU A 11 3.26 1.17 21.07
CA LEU A 11 3.06 0.44 19.82
C LEU A 11 3.11 -1.07 20.05
N ALA A 12 4.05 -1.56 20.85
CA ALA A 12 4.13 -2.98 21.21
C ALA A 12 2.85 -3.44 21.91
N ALA A 13 2.37 -2.68 22.90
CA ALA A 13 1.12 -2.97 23.59
C ALA A 13 -0.10 -2.94 22.65
N ALA A 14 -0.18 -1.93 21.78
CA ALA A 14 -1.27 -1.81 20.82
C ALA A 14 -1.25 -2.92 19.76
N LEU A 15 -0.06 -3.38 19.34
CA LEU A 15 0.07 -4.52 18.44
C LEU A 15 -0.44 -5.80 19.08
N HIS A 16 -0.06 -6.12 20.32
CA HIS A 16 -0.60 -7.29 21.02
C HIS A 16 -2.12 -7.27 21.13
N GLN A 17 -2.72 -6.10 21.36
CA GLN A 17 -4.18 -5.96 21.44
C GLN A 17 -4.89 -6.13 20.09
N ARG A 18 -4.24 -5.76 18.98
CA ARG A 18 -4.83 -5.75 17.64
C ARG A 18 -4.35 -6.90 16.76
N TRP A 19 -3.48 -7.76 17.29
CA TRP A 19 -2.89 -8.85 16.54
C TRP A 19 -3.99 -9.84 16.11
N PRO A 20 -3.99 -10.31 14.85
CA PRO A 20 -5.00 -11.26 14.40
C PRO A 20 -4.95 -12.55 15.22
N ALA A 21 -6.11 -13.10 15.58
CA ALA A 21 -6.19 -14.31 16.40
C ALA A 21 -5.69 -15.56 15.65
N GLU A 22 -5.79 -15.53 14.31
CA GLU A 22 -5.29 -16.55 13.39
C GLU A 22 -3.78 -16.48 13.15
N ALA A 23 -3.10 -15.44 13.62
CA ALA A 23 -1.68 -15.23 13.36
C ALA A 23 -0.78 -15.98 14.35
N LEU A 24 0.46 -16.25 13.92
CA LEU A 24 1.50 -16.69 14.84
C LEU A 24 1.67 -15.67 15.99
N PRO A 25 1.90 -16.15 17.22
CA PRO A 25 2.02 -15.26 18.36
C PRO A 25 3.20 -14.29 18.18
N LEU A 26 2.96 -13.03 18.52
CA LEU A 26 4.03 -12.03 18.61
C LEU A 26 5.03 -12.40 19.71
N PRO A 27 6.30 -11.96 19.59
CA PRO A 27 7.27 -12.10 20.67
C PRO A 27 6.81 -11.31 21.90
N ALA A 28 7.47 -11.54 23.03
CA ALA A 28 7.19 -10.82 24.27
C ALA A 28 7.28 -9.29 24.09
N THR A 29 6.48 -8.55 24.86
CA THR A 29 6.31 -7.10 24.70
C THR A 29 7.63 -6.33 24.76
N ASP A 30 8.58 -6.75 25.59
CA ASP A 30 9.91 -6.15 25.71
C ASP A 30 10.75 -6.35 24.45
N VAL A 31 10.74 -7.54 23.87
CA VAL A 31 11.41 -7.87 22.61
C VAL A 31 10.79 -7.09 21.46
N LEU A 32 9.46 -7.03 21.41
CA LEU A 32 8.73 -6.23 20.42
C LEU A 32 9.02 -4.74 20.57
N THR A 33 9.14 -4.24 21.80
CA THR A 33 9.53 -2.85 22.08
C THR A 33 10.93 -2.56 21.58
N GLN A 34 11.89 -3.46 21.78
CA GLN A 34 13.26 -3.31 21.25
C GLN A 34 13.28 -3.29 19.71
N LEU A 35 12.51 -4.18 19.08
CA LEU A 35 12.34 -4.20 17.63
C LEU A 35 11.83 -2.85 17.12
N ILE A 36 10.73 -2.36 17.69
CA ILE A 36 10.08 -1.13 17.25
C ILE A 36 10.95 0.08 17.55
N SER A 37 11.68 0.07 18.67
CA SER A 37 12.58 1.17 19.05
C SER A 37 13.68 1.37 18.02
N ALA A 38 14.36 0.31 17.59
CA ALA A 38 15.40 0.43 16.56
C ALA A 38 14.84 0.95 15.23
N LEU A 39 13.66 0.48 14.81
CA LEU A 39 13.00 0.96 13.59
C LEU A 39 12.58 2.43 13.70
N TYR A 40 12.04 2.81 14.86
CA TYR A 40 11.66 4.19 15.13
C TYR A 40 12.89 5.11 15.08
N GLN A 41 13.97 4.75 15.77
CA GLN A 41 15.21 5.53 15.74
C GLN A 41 15.81 5.58 14.33
N ALA A 42 15.86 4.45 13.62
CA ALA A 42 16.34 4.39 12.25
C ALA A 42 15.55 5.33 11.33
N SER A 43 14.22 5.40 11.49
CA SER A 43 13.36 6.27 10.69
C SER A 43 13.73 7.76 10.78
N LEU A 44 14.36 8.19 11.86
CA LEU A 44 14.79 9.58 12.09
C LEU A 44 16.15 9.89 11.46
N LEU A 45 16.84 8.87 10.94
CA LEU A 45 18.17 8.99 10.35
C LEU A 45 18.10 9.21 8.84
N PHE A 46 19.26 9.60 8.28
CA PHE A 46 19.47 9.77 6.86
C PHE A 46 20.72 8.98 6.44
N GLU A 47 20.69 8.41 5.23
CA GLU A 47 21.82 7.75 4.58
C GLU A 47 21.90 8.27 3.13
N GLU A 48 23.09 8.66 2.68
CA GLU A 48 23.31 9.23 1.34
C GLU A 48 22.35 10.40 0.99
N GLY A 49 21.97 11.20 1.98
CA GLY A 49 21.05 12.34 1.83
C GLY A 49 19.58 11.98 1.67
N ARG A 50 19.21 10.70 1.85
CA ARG A 50 17.83 10.21 1.84
C ARG A 50 17.42 9.79 3.24
N ALA A 51 16.14 9.98 3.58
CA ALA A 51 15.60 9.44 4.81
C ALA A 51 15.69 7.90 4.77
N VAL A 52 15.93 7.28 5.93
CA VAL A 52 15.94 5.83 6.03
C VAL A 52 14.52 5.30 5.79
N GLU A 53 14.38 4.53 4.72
CA GLU A 53 13.19 3.78 4.36
C GLU A 53 13.58 2.32 4.21
N CYS A 54 12.83 1.42 4.84
CA CYS A 54 13.07 -0.01 4.74
C CYS A 54 11.83 -0.79 5.13
N HIS A 55 11.81 -2.07 4.76
CA HIS A 55 10.82 -3.01 5.23
C HIS A 55 11.52 -4.13 6.00
N VAL A 56 10.88 -4.62 7.04
CA VAL A 56 11.39 -5.67 7.89
C VAL A 56 10.34 -6.75 8.07
N VAL A 57 10.75 -8.01 8.07
CA VAL A 57 9.92 -9.15 8.46
C VAL A 57 10.51 -9.83 9.69
N TRP A 58 9.68 -10.02 10.72
CA TRP A 58 10.01 -10.82 11.89
C TRP A 58 9.71 -12.29 11.58
N ALA A 59 10.76 -13.06 11.31
CA ALA A 59 10.66 -14.49 11.10
C ALA A 59 12.03 -15.15 11.21
N THR A 60 12.06 -16.37 11.74
CA THR A 60 13.22 -17.25 11.61
C THR A 60 13.29 -17.84 10.21
N GLN A 61 14.46 -18.39 9.85
CA GLN A 61 14.62 -19.10 8.58
C GLN A 61 13.60 -20.24 8.44
N ALA A 62 13.47 -21.09 9.46
CA ALA A 62 12.54 -22.21 9.45
C ALA A 62 11.07 -21.75 9.30
N GLN A 63 10.70 -20.61 9.89
CA GLN A 63 9.35 -20.04 9.74
C GLN A 63 9.06 -19.57 8.33
N LEU A 64 10.05 -19.03 7.61
CA LEU A 64 9.86 -18.63 6.22
C LEU A 64 9.83 -19.83 5.28
N GLU A 65 10.67 -20.84 5.50
CA GLU A 65 10.73 -22.07 4.70
C GLU A 65 9.49 -22.96 4.87
N ALA A 66 8.85 -22.94 6.04
CA ALA A 66 7.65 -23.74 6.31
C ALA A 66 6.34 -23.14 5.76
N GLN A 67 6.36 -21.91 5.25
CA GLN A 67 5.16 -21.25 4.77
C GLN A 67 4.72 -21.80 3.41
N PRO A 68 3.40 -21.85 3.14
CA PRO A 68 2.84 -22.37 1.89
C PRO A 68 3.11 -21.46 0.68
N VAL A 69 3.83 -20.35 0.88
CA VAL A 69 4.31 -19.49 -0.21
C VAL A 69 5.34 -20.30 -1.00
N THR A 70 5.11 -20.48 -2.30
CA THR A 70 6.17 -20.95 -3.18
C THR A 70 7.35 -19.99 -3.04
N LEU A 71 8.48 -20.45 -2.49
CA LEU A 71 9.77 -19.72 -2.37
C LEU A 71 10.32 -19.16 -3.72
N LEU A 72 9.54 -19.28 -4.80
CA LEU A 72 9.75 -18.63 -6.09
C LEU A 72 9.20 -17.19 -6.14
N ASP A 73 8.38 -16.77 -5.15
CA ASP A 73 7.81 -15.41 -5.10
C ASP A 73 8.71 -14.42 -4.32
N PHE A 74 9.55 -14.97 -3.44
CA PHE A 74 10.56 -14.25 -2.68
C PHE A 74 11.90 -15.00 -2.73
N HIS A 75 12.95 -14.35 -3.22
CA HIS A 75 14.31 -14.82 -3.15
C HIS A 75 14.92 -14.48 -1.79
N LEU A 76 15.27 -15.50 -1.01
CA LEU A 76 15.98 -15.35 0.26
C LEU A 76 17.49 -15.26 0.03
N ALA A 77 18.09 -14.13 0.42
CA ALA A 77 19.53 -13.94 0.50
C ALA A 77 19.99 -13.92 1.95
N ARG A 78 20.67 -14.98 2.37
CA ARG A 78 21.23 -15.08 3.72
C ARG A 78 22.54 -14.32 3.82
N PHE A 79 22.74 -13.61 4.93
CA PHE A 79 24.04 -13.02 5.22
C PHE A 79 25.03 -14.08 5.67
N ALA A 80 26.30 -13.92 5.29
CA ALA A 80 27.37 -14.83 5.74
C ALA A 80 27.52 -14.83 7.26
N ALA A 81 27.26 -13.68 7.90
CA ALA A 81 27.14 -13.53 9.34
C ALA A 81 25.95 -12.60 9.64
N PRO A 82 25.14 -12.89 10.68
CA PRO A 82 24.09 -11.98 11.13
C PRO A 82 24.65 -10.60 11.50
N ARG A 83 23.83 -9.57 11.33
CA ARG A 83 24.15 -8.20 11.72
C ARG A 83 23.38 -7.82 12.97
N ALA A 84 23.99 -6.98 13.79
CA ALA A 84 23.34 -6.50 15.00
C ALA A 84 22.06 -5.73 14.66
N TRP A 85 21.01 -5.93 15.44
CA TRP A 85 19.79 -5.16 15.32
C TRP A 85 19.94 -3.82 16.07
N ASN A 86 20.26 -2.77 15.32
CA ASN A 86 20.30 -1.39 15.82
C ASN A 86 20.05 -0.40 14.68
N GLU A 87 19.78 0.85 15.02
CA GLU A 87 19.45 1.90 14.07
C GLU A 87 20.58 2.22 13.08
N GLN A 88 21.84 2.03 13.47
CA GLN A 88 22.99 2.28 12.59
C GLN A 88 23.12 1.21 11.51
N GLU A 89 22.95 -0.07 11.87
CA GLU A 89 22.95 -1.16 10.89
C GLU A 89 21.74 -1.06 9.96
N LEU A 90 20.56 -0.71 10.49
CA LEU A 90 19.37 -0.45 9.66
C LEU A 90 19.60 0.72 8.70
N ARG A 91 20.21 1.81 9.15
CA ARG A 91 20.59 2.95 8.31
C ARG A 91 21.55 2.54 7.19
N ARG A 92 22.58 1.75 7.50
CA ARG A 92 23.57 1.27 6.51
C ARG A 92 22.97 0.31 5.49
N LEU A 93 21.99 -0.49 5.90
CA LEU A 93 21.34 -1.48 5.05
C LEU A 93 20.20 -0.88 4.22
N SER A 94 19.61 0.26 4.62
CA SER A 94 18.46 0.83 3.93
C SER A 94 18.68 1.11 2.43
N PRO A 95 19.86 1.56 1.95
CA PRO A 95 20.07 1.75 0.51
C PRO A 95 20.04 0.45 -0.30
N ALA A 96 20.34 -0.69 0.33
CA ALA A 96 20.29 -2.01 -0.30
C ALA A 96 18.86 -2.59 -0.38
N VAL A 97 17.93 -2.04 0.40
CA VAL A 97 16.52 -2.42 0.43
C VAL A 97 15.77 -1.60 -0.62
N GLN A 98 15.44 -2.22 -1.75
CA GLN A 98 14.56 -1.63 -2.74
C GLN A 98 13.11 -1.61 -2.21
N HIS A 99 12.55 -0.41 -2.03
CA HIS A 99 11.12 -0.24 -1.78
C HIS A 99 10.34 -0.42 -3.10
N PRO A 100 9.20 -1.14 -3.11
CA PRO A 100 8.59 -1.91 -2.00
C PRO A 100 8.99 -3.39 -1.98
N SER A 101 9.84 -3.82 -2.90
CA SER A 101 10.01 -5.23 -3.26
C SER A 101 10.96 -6.03 -2.36
N SER A 102 11.60 -5.43 -1.35
CA SER A 102 12.54 -6.15 -0.48
C SER A 102 12.25 -5.94 1.01
N LEU A 103 12.65 -6.93 1.81
CA LEU A 103 12.46 -7.01 3.26
C LEU A 103 13.77 -7.44 3.93
N LEU A 104 14.19 -6.77 5.00
CA LEU A 104 15.21 -7.27 5.91
C LEU A 104 14.58 -8.32 6.83
N THR A 105 15.26 -9.43 7.05
CA THR A 105 14.78 -10.46 7.98
C THR A 105 15.37 -10.23 9.36
N VAL A 106 14.51 -10.24 10.39
CA VAL A 106 14.93 -10.13 11.79
C VAL A 106 14.42 -11.33 12.57
N GLU A 107 15.26 -11.81 13.48
CA GLU A 107 14.89 -12.84 14.44
C GLU A 107 15.53 -12.55 15.80
N GLN A 108 15.07 -13.28 16.83
CA GLN A 108 15.74 -13.34 18.11
C GLN A 108 16.72 -14.52 18.12
N ALA A 109 18.01 -14.23 18.30
CA ALA A 109 19.04 -15.25 18.47
C ALA A 109 18.80 -16.07 19.77
N PRO A 110 19.37 -17.28 19.90
CA PRO A 110 19.25 -18.08 21.13
C PRO A 110 19.71 -17.36 22.41
N GLY A 111 20.61 -16.38 22.30
CA GLY A 111 21.05 -15.52 23.41
C GLY A 111 20.10 -14.35 23.74
N GLY A 112 18.92 -14.29 23.12
CA GLY A 112 17.90 -13.26 23.34
C GLY A 112 18.10 -11.96 22.56
N GLN A 113 19.25 -11.78 21.90
CA GLN A 113 19.55 -10.58 21.11
C GLN A 113 18.86 -10.61 19.75
N LEU A 114 18.38 -9.45 19.31
CA LEU A 114 17.83 -9.27 17.97
C LEU A 114 18.95 -9.18 16.93
N GLN A 115 18.75 -9.82 15.78
CA GLN A 115 19.72 -9.80 14.68
C GLN A 115 19.04 -9.76 13.32
N VAL A 116 19.68 -9.08 12.36
CA VAL A 116 19.33 -9.15 10.94
C VAL A 116 20.12 -10.31 10.33
N TRP A 117 19.43 -11.32 9.82
CA TRP A 117 20.09 -12.54 9.34
C TRP A 117 20.08 -12.68 7.81
N GLY A 118 19.34 -11.84 7.11
CA GLY A 118 19.27 -11.84 5.65
C GLY A 118 18.28 -10.82 5.08
N MET A 119 17.92 -11.06 3.82
CA MET A 119 17.00 -10.25 3.04
C MET A 119 16.09 -11.15 2.20
N LEU A 120 14.84 -10.74 2.03
CA LEU A 120 13.94 -11.28 1.02
C LEU A 120 13.79 -10.26 -0.11
N PHE A 121 13.80 -10.74 -1.35
CA PHE A 121 13.49 -9.96 -2.54
C PHE A 121 12.27 -10.56 -3.23
N SER A 122 11.25 -9.78 -3.48
CA SER A 122 10.16 -10.12 -4.39
C SER A 122 10.36 -9.42 -5.72
N GLU A 123 9.81 -9.97 -6.78
CA GLU A 123 9.68 -9.25 -8.05
C GLU A 123 8.50 -8.26 -8.06
N HIS A 124 7.64 -8.29 -7.03
CA HIS A 124 6.39 -7.52 -6.97
C HIS A 124 6.21 -6.79 -5.63
N GLU A 125 5.36 -5.76 -5.63
CA GLU A 125 5.03 -5.00 -4.43
C GLU A 125 4.11 -5.83 -3.52
N TRP A 126 4.56 -6.19 -2.31
CA TRP A 126 3.82 -7.05 -1.37
C TRP A 126 2.79 -6.28 -0.53
N ASP A 127 2.89 -4.95 -0.48
CA ASP A 127 2.03 -4.05 0.30
C ASP A 127 0.87 -3.47 -0.53
N GLN A 128 0.76 -3.81 -1.82
CA GLN A 128 -0.38 -3.42 -2.65
C GLN A 128 -1.55 -4.40 -2.48
N VAL A 129 -2.69 -3.86 -2.04
CA VAL A 129 -4.00 -4.51 -2.23
C VAL A 129 -4.29 -4.55 -3.74
N LEU A 130 -4.19 -5.75 -4.32
CA LEU A 130 -4.54 -6.01 -5.71
C LEU A 130 -6.06 -6.02 -5.86
N ASP A 131 -6.62 -4.93 -6.35
CA ASP A 131 -8.04 -4.87 -6.70
C ASP A 131 -8.35 -5.44 -8.10
N SER A 132 -7.33 -5.88 -8.86
CA SER A 132 -7.53 -6.26 -10.27
C SER A 132 -7.88 -7.75 -10.40
N PRO A 133 -9.02 -8.10 -11.02
CA PRO A 133 -9.35 -9.49 -11.28
C PRO A 133 -8.35 -10.07 -12.28
N GLY A 134 -7.58 -11.07 -11.84
CA GLY A 134 -6.68 -11.86 -12.71
C GLY A 134 -5.18 -11.69 -12.45
N ARG A 135 -4.74 -10.87 -11.49
CA ARG A 135 -3.36 -10.96 -10.98
C ARG A 135 -3.31 -12.01 -9.87
N VAL A 136 -2.36 -12.93 -9.97
CA VAL A 136 -2.07 -13.91 -8.92
C VAL A 136 -1.66 -13.14 -7.67
N GLN A 137 -2.38 -13.34 -6.58
CA GLN A 137 -2.01 -12.86 -5.26
C GLN A 137 -0.73 -13.60 -4.85
N LEU A 138 0.42 -12.96 -4.94
CA LEU A 138 1.60 -13.49 -4.27
C LEU A 138 1.42 -13.22 -2.78
N ALA A 139 1.44 -14.28 -1.99
CA ALA A 139 1.18 -14.20 -0.57
C ALA A 139 2.40 -13.58 0.11
N ALA A 140 2.25 -12.36 0.63
CA ALA A 140 3.22 -11.81 1.58
C ALA A 140 3.42 -12.82 2.73
N PRO A 141 4.64 -12.92 3.30
CA PRO A 141 4.90 -13.84 4.41
C PRO A 141 3.87 -13.65 5.52
N GLN A 142 3.28 -14.73 6.02
CA GLN A 142 2.35 -14.74 7.15
C GLN A 142 3.11 -14.54 8.47
N ALA A 143 3.70 -13.35 8.60
CA ALA A 143 4.55 -12.93 9.70
C ALA A 143 4.28 -11.45 10.03
N LEU A 144 4.92 -10.94 11.08
CA LEU A 144 4.92 -9.49 11.34
C LEU A 144 5.84 -8.81 10.33
N LEU A 145 5.26 -7.90 9.54
CA LEU A 145 6.01 -7.01 8.67
C LEU A 145 5.91 -5.58 9.19
N VAL A 146 7.02 -4.84 9.13
CA VAL A 146 7.09 -3.44 9.53
C VAL A 146 7.70 -2.64 8.39
N GLN A 147 7.01 -1.58 8.00
CA GLN A 147 7.46 -0.62 7.02
C GLN A 147 7.86 0.68 7.69
N VAL A 148 9.10 1.10 7.43
CA VAL A 148 9.62 2.43 7.73
C VAL A 148 9.48 3.27 6.46
N SER A 149 8.67 4.32 6.52
CA SER A 149 8.31 5.17 5.37
C SER A 149 8.81 6.61 5.51
N GLY A 150 9.72 6.85 6.46
CA GLY A 150 10.27 8.15 6.79
C GLY A 150 10.12 8.51 8.27
N PRO A 151 10.50 9.75 8.66
CA PRO A 151 10.68 10.14 10.06
C PRO A 151 9.46 9.91 10.95
N GLY A 152 9.61 8.98 11.90
CA GLY A 152 8.57 8.62 12.87
C GLY A 152 7.33 7.97 12.24
N SER A 153 7.45 7.42 11.03
CA SER A 153 6.35 6.79 10.27
C SER A 153 6.59 5.29 10.13
N LEU A 154 5.84 4.51 10.92
CA LEU A 154 5.90 3.05 10.94
C LEU A 154 4.53 2.45 10.57
N ILE A 155 4.52 1.44 9.70
CA ILE A 155 3.31 0.72 9.33
C ILE A 155 3.52 -0.76 9.60
N PHE A 156 2.59 -1.39 10.32
CA PHE A 156 2.67 -2.78 10.73
C PHE A 156 1.65 -3.62 9.98
N TYR A 157 2.06 -4.81 9.55
CA TYR A 157 1.23 -5.75 8.81
C TYR A 157 1.37 -7.17 9.37
N TYR A 158 0.34 -7.98 9.15
CA TYR A 158 0.37 -9.43 9.17
C TYR A 158 0.06 -9.94 7.76
N GLY A 159 1.06 -10.46 7.06
CA GLY A 159 0.96 -10.64 5.61
C GLY A 159 0.58 -9.34 4.89
N ALA A 160 -0.43 -9.37 4.03
CA ALA A 160 -0.94 -8.16 3.36
C ALA A 160 -1.92 -7.33 4.22
N ARG A 161 -2.31 -7.82 5.41
CA ARG A 161 -3.27 -7.14 6.28
C ARG A 161 -2.55 -6.13 7.16
N ARG A 162 -2.80 -4.84 6.95
CA ARG A 162 -2.34 -3.78 7.86
C ARG A 162 -2.97 -3.99 9.25
N VAL A 163 -2.16 -3.89 10.32
CA VAL A 163 -2.55 -4.08 11.73
C VAL A 163 -2.42 -2.80 12.57
N LEU A 164 -1.43 -1.95 12.26
CA LEU A 164 -1.26 -0.67 12.95
C LEU A 164 -0.51 0.34 12.07
N THR A 165 -0.71 1.64 12.32
CA THR A 165 0.07 2.71 11.68
C THR A 165 0.43 3.76 12.73
N LEU A 166 1.72 4.05 12.87
CA LEU A 166 2.24 5.22 13.57
C LEU A 166 2.52 6.30 12.53
N GLN A 167 1.85 7.44 12.64
CA GLN A 167 2.18 8.64 11.87
C GLN A 167 2.09 9.87 12.76
N ARG A 168 3.12 10.73 12.71
CA ARG A 168 3.17 12.00 13.46
C ARG A 168 2.93 11.80 14.97
N GLY A 169 3.50 10.74 15.52
CA GLY A 169 3.34 10.38 16.93
C GLY A 169 1.93 9.88 17.30
N ARG A 170 1.06 9.56 16.33
CA ARG A 170 -0.30 9.06 16.58
C ARG A 170 -0.46 7.65 16.02
N ILE A 171 -1.10 6.79 16.81
CA ILE A 171 -1.58 5.49 16.34
C ILE A 171 -2.91 5.73 15.64
N ASP A 172 -2.91 5.66 14.31
CA ASP A 172 -4.16 5.57 13.58
C ASP A 172 -4.67 4.12 13.67
N GLY A 173 -5.88 3.97 14.21
CA GLY A 173 -6.67 2.77 13.97
C GLY A 173 -6.97 2.66 12.49
N HIS A 174 -7.16 1.44 11.97
CA HIS A 174 -7.51 1.23 10.58
C HIS A 174 -8.85 1.87 10.21
N GLY A 175 -8.81 3.16 9.87
CA GLY A 175 -9.49 3.63 8.70
C GLY A 175 -8.77 3.08 7.49
N PHE A 176 -9.05 1.83 7.13
CA PHE A 176 -9.49 1.70 5.76
C PHE A 176 -10.63 2.71 5.64
N LEU A 177 -10.52 3.67 4.72
CA LEU A 177 -11.71 3.87 3.92
C LEU A 177 -11.93 2.48 3.32
N GLN A 178 -12.77 1.66 3.97
CA GLN A 178 -13.68 0.84 3.19
C GLN A 178 -14.27 1.90 2.29
N PHE A 179 -13.78 1.96 1.05
CA PHE A 179 -14.51 2.60 -0.01
C PHE A 179 -15.78 1.77 0.00
N PRO A 180 -16.85 2.25 0.67
CA PRO A 180 -18.01 1.40 0.80
C PRO A 180 -18.42 1.15 -0.65
N MET A 181 -18.96 -0.02 -0.95
CA MET A 181 -19.72 -0.17 -2.18
C MET A 181 -20.73 0.99 -2.35
N ALA A 182 -21.15 1.66 -1.26
CA ALA A 182 -21.92 2.90 -1.24
C ALA A 182 -21.23 4.14 -1.88
N TRP A 183 -19.93 4.10 -2.15
CA TRP A 183 -19.32 5.05 -3.08
C TRP A 183 -19.73 4.68 -4.52
N GLY A 184 -19.80 3.40 -4.89
CA GLY A 184 -20.34 2.96 -6.18
C GLY A 184 -21.87 3.10 -6.31
N GLU A 185 -22.61 2.89 -5.22
CA GLU A 185 -24.07 3.08 -5.19
C GLU A 185 -24.41 4.57 -5.22
N GLY A 186 -24.54 5.08 -6.45
CA GLY A 186 -24.80 6.50 -6.74
C GLY A 186 -23.69 7.21 -7.54
N ARG A 187 -22.64 6.52 -8.00
CA ARG A 187 -21.56 7.16 -8.78
C ARG A 187 -21.77 7.08 -10.30
N PHE A 188 -21.94 8.26 -10.89
CA PHE A 188 -21.42 8.71 -12.19
C PHE A 188 -21.39 7.67 -13.34
N VAL A 189 -22.51 6.97 -13.58
CA VAL A 189 -22.78 6.38 -14.90
C VAL A 189 -23.00 7.50 -15.95
N GLU A 190 -23.04 8.76 -15.52
CA GLU A 190 -23.06 9.98 -16.35
C GLU A 190 -21.75 10.24 -17.12
N ASN A 191 -20.90 9.24 -17.32
CA ASN A 191 -20.09 9.23 -18.52
C ASN A 191 -20.97 8.85 -19.72
N HIS A 192 -21.97 9.68 -20.02
CA HIS A 192 -22.63 9.70 -21.33
C HIS A 192 -21.62 9.87 -22.47
N LEU A 193 -20.42 10.41 -22.17
CA LEU A 193 -19.27 10.46 -23.09
C LEU A 193 -18.65 9.08 -23.38
N LEU A 194 -18.79 8.09 -22.49
CA LEU A 194 -18.48 6.68 -22.73
C LEU A 194 -19.70 5.93 -23.31
N ALA A 195 -20.94 6.34 -23.01
CA ALA A 195 -22.12 5.83 -23.72
C ALA A 195 -22.07 6.20 -25.22
N GLY A 196 -21.73 7.44 -25.55
CA GLY A 196 -21.49 7.89 -26.93
C GLY A 196 -20.29 7.21 -27.63
N LEU A 197 -19.52 6.38 -26.93
CA LEU A 197 -18.42 5.59 -27.51
C LEU A 197 -18.82 4.20 -27.99
N LEU A 198 -19.92 3.66 -27.47
CA LEU A 198 -20.40 2.31 -27.74
C LEU A 198 -21.78 2.35 -28.42
N GLY A 199 -22.25 3.56 -28.75
CA GLY A 199 -23.59 3.84 -29.26
C GLY A 199 -24.58 4.04 -28.11
N ASN A 200 -25.77 4.59 -28.39
CA ASN A 200 -26.85 4.72 -27.40
C ASN A 200 -27.43 3.36 -26.94
N ALA A 201 -26.80 2.25 -27.32
CA ALA A 201 -27.20 0.92 -26.89
C ALA A 201 -26.73 0.69 -25.44
N PRO A 202 -27.58 0.08 -24.59
CA PRO A 202 -27.17 -0.30 -23.25
C PRO A 202 -25.98 -1.26 -23.34
N LEU A 203 -24.99 -1.03 -22.48
CA LEU A 203 -23.85 -1.95 -22.38
C LEU A 203 -24.31 -3.27 -21.78
N PRO A 204 -23.76 -4.41 -22.24
CA PRO A 204 -23.90 -5.66 -21.52
C PRO A 204 -23.40 -5.46 -20.07
N ALA A 205 -24.10 -6.04 -19.09
CA ALA A 205 -23.83 -5.84 -17.67
C ALA A 205 -22.36 -6.09 -17.28
N ALA A 206 -21.71 -7.08 -17.89
CA ALA A 206 -20.29 -7.38 -17.68
C ALA A 206 -19.34 -6.24 -18.13
N GLN A 207 -19.68 -5.51 -19.20
CA GLN A 207 -18.90 -4.37 -19.67
C GLN A 207 -19.14 -3.13 -18.80
N GLU A 208 -20.35 -2.95 -18.29
CA GLU A 208 -20.68 -1.91 -17.32
C GLU A 208 -19.90 -2.13 -16.00
N GLU A 209 -19.88 -3.36 -15.49
CA GLU A 209 -19.10 -3.72 -14.31
C GLU A 209 -17.60 -3.48 -14.51
N LEU A 210 -17.03 -3.88 -15.65
CA LEU A 210 -15.63 -3.63 -15.99
C LEU A 210 -15.31 -2.12 -16.00
N MET A 211 -16.21 -1.31 -16.52
CA MET A 211 -16.07 0.14 -16.56
C MET A 211 -16.06 0.76 -15.17
N VAL A 212 -16.96 0.31 -14.30
CA VAL A 212 -17.00 0.70 -12.88
C VAL A 212 -15.68 0.35 -12.19
N GLN A 213 -15.19 -0.88 -12.37
CA GLN A 213 -13.91 -1.33 -11.80
C GLN A 213 -12.74 -0.48 -12.29
N LEU A 214 -12.68 -0.16 -13.59
CA LEU A 214 -11.61 0.66 -14.15
C LEU A 214 -11.58 2.08 -13.55
N VAL A 215 -12.75 2.71 -13.40
CA VAL A 215 -12.86 4.05 -12.79
C VAL A 215 -12.44 4.01 -11.32
N LEU A 216 -12.90 3.01 -10.56
CA LEU A 216 -12.51 2.81 -9.16
C LEU A 216 -11.00 2.63 -9.03
N HIS A 217 -10.39 1.81 -9.89
CA HIS A 217 -8.95 1.62 -9.92
C HIS A 217 -8.17 2.92 -10.14
N MET A 218 -8.63 3.76 -11.07
CA MET A 218 -7.97 5.05 -11.32
C MET A 218 -8.08 6.00 -10.11
N GLN A 219 -9.26 6.06 -9.50
CA GLN A 219 -9.49 6.87 -8.29
C GLN A 219 -8.59 6.40 -7.14
N ARG A 220 -8.51 5.08 -6.91
CA ARG A 220 -7.64 4.47 -5.90
C ARG A 220 -6.18 4.81 -6.17
N ARG A 221 -5.70 4.63 -7.42
CA ARG A 221 -4.31 4.95 -7.79
C ARG A 221 -3.97 6.42 -7.57
N ALA A 222 -4.88 7.34 -7.87
CA ALA A 222 -4.68 8.77 -7.62
C ALA A 222 -4.55 9.07 -6.12
N LEU A 223 -5.42 8.49 -5.29
CA LEU A 223 -5.36 8.66 -3.83
C LEU A 223 -4.10 8.04 -3.21
N THR A 224 -3.70 6.85 -3.67
CA THR A 224 -2.45 6.20 -3.23
C THR A 224 -1.24 7.07 -3.54
N ARG A 225 -1.16 7.65 -4.74
CA ARG A 225 -0.08 8.58 -5.11
C ARG A 225 -0.07 9.84 -4.27
N LEU A 226 -1.23 10.44 -4.00
CA LEU A 226 -1.33 11.60 -3.13
C LEU A 226 -0.84 11.28 -1.72
N ARG A 227 -1.21 10.13 -1.16
CA ARG A 227 -0.71 9.67 0.14
C ARG A 227 0.80 9.45 0.15
N ALA A 228 1.32 8.73 -0.84
CA ALA A 228 2.76 8.47 -0.96
C ALA A 228 3.58 9.75 -1.10
N SER A 229 3.01 10.81 -1.69
CA SER A 229 3.72 12.08 -1.85
C SER A 229 3.93 12.83 -0.52
N GLY A 230 3.18 12.55 0.54
CA GLY A 230 3.31 13.24 1.84
C GLY A 230 2.82 14.70 1.87
N HIS A 231 2.48 15.28 0.71
CA HIS A 231 1.89 16.61 0.59
C HIS A 231 0.37 16.44 0.71
N GLY A 232 -0.26 16.96 1.77
CA GLY A 232 -1.70 16.84 1.97
C GLY A 232 -2.47 17.17 0.68
N GLY A 233 -3.31 16.23 0.22
CA GLY A 233 -3.95 16.28 -1.08
C GLY A 233 -5.45 16.05 -0.99
N LEU A 234 -6.22 16.81 -1.78
CA LEU A 234 -7.67 16.67 -1.90
C LEU A 234 -8.02 16.25 -3.32
N VAL A 235 -8.77 15.15 -3.46
CA VAL A 235 -9.41 14.76 -4.72
C VAL A 235 -10.87 15.17 -4.62
N VAL A 236 -11.32 16.02 -5.54
CA VAL A 236 -12.72 16.42 -5.67
C VAL A 236 -13.29 15.75 -6.91
N LEU A 237 -14.34 14.94 -6.73
CA LEU A 237 -15.08 14.31 -7.83
C LEU A 237 -16.36 15.11 -8.06
N VAL A 238 -16.61 15.50 -9.31
CA VAL A 238 -17.78 16.32 -9.70
C VAL A 238 -18.40 15.76 -10.97
N PRO A 239 -19.72 15.94 -11.20
CA PRO A 239 -20.35 15.62 -12.47
C PRO A 239 -19.67 16.36 -13.64
N THR A 240 -19.52 15.70 -14.79
CA THR A 240 -18.79 16.23 -15.94
C THR A 240 -19.39 17.54 -16.48
N ASP A 241 -20.72 17.63 -16.53
CA ASP A 241 -21.49 18.80 -16.95
C ASP A 241 -21.30 20.01 -15.99
N ARG A 242 -21.00 19.74 -14.71
CA ARG A 242 -20.81 20.76 -13.69
C ARG A 242 -19.39 21.34 -13.67
N VAL A 243 -18.41 20.69 -14.31
CA VAL A 243 -17.00 21.12 -14.29
C VAL A 243 -16.85 22.56 -14.79
N ALA A 244 -17.52 22.91 -15.91
CA ALA A 244 -17.43 24.24 -16.48
C ALA A 244 -17.97 25.31 -15.52
N ALA A 245 -19.14 25.07 -14.92
CA ALA A 245 -19.74 25.98 -13.95
C ALA A 245 -18.91 26.12 -12.67
N LEU A 246 -18.36 25.02 -12.16
CA LEU A 246 -17.58 25.01 -10.92
C LEU A 246 -16.22 25.69 -11.05
N THR A 247 -15.66 25.74 -12.26
CA THR A 247 -14.32 26.31 -12.56
C THR A 247 -14.35 27.67 -13.27
N ALA A 248 -15.56 28.17 -13.61
CA ALA A 248 -15.76 29.49 -14.18
C ALA A 248 -15.31 30.62 -13.23
N PRO A 249 -15.05 31.84 -13.72
CA PRO A 249 -14.84 33.00 -12.85
C PRO A 249 -16.00 33.16 -11.86
N GLY A 250 -15.71 33.14 -10.56
CA GLY A 250 -16.73 33.14 -9.49
C GLY A 250 -17.17 31.76 -8.99
N GLY A 251 -16.75 30.68 -9.65
CA GLY A 251 -16.98 29.30 -9.21
C GLY A 251 -16.23 28.93 -7.91
N VAL A 252 -16.69 27.86 -7.27
CA VAL A 252 -16.16 27.36 -5.98
C VAL A 252 -14.77 26.75 -6.14
N LEU A 253 -14.43 26.21 -7.33
CA LEU A 253 -13.14 25.60 -7.61
C LEU A 253 -12.24 26.57 -8.40
N ARG A 254 -11.07 26.88 -7.84
CA ARG A 254 -10.08 27.78 -8.45
C ARG A 254 -8.78 27.02 -8.72
N PRO A 255 -8.72 26.19 -9.78
CA PRO A 255 -7.51 25.46 -10.11
C PRO A 255 -6.38 26.43 -10.47
N LYS A 256 -5.25 26.34 -9.75
CA LYS A 256 -4.03 27.11 -10.02
C LYS A 256 -3.45 26.78 -11.40
N TYR A 257 -3.54 25.51 -11.80
CA TYR A 257 -3.11 25.03 -13.10
C TYR A 257 -4.30 24.41 -13.81
N ARG A 258 -4.75 25.05 -14.89
CA ARG A 258 -5.81 24.53 -15.76
C ARG A 258 -5.18 23.70 -16.86
N LEU A 259 -5.66 22.48 -17.02
CA LEU A 259 -5.25 21.63 -18.13
C LEU A 259 -6.16 21.94 -19.32
N VAL A 260 -5.56 22.29 -20.46
CA VAL A 260 -6.27 22.38 -21.73
C VAL A 260 -6.34 20.98 -22.33
N PRO A 261 -7.50 20.53 -22.85
CA PRO A 261 -7.56 19.27 -23.58
C PRO A 261 -6.56 19.30 -24.74
N ALA A 262 -5.60 18.37 -24.75
CA ALA A 262 -4.68 18.26 -25.88
C ALA A 262 -5.46 17.86 -27.14
N GLY A 263 -5.20 18.53 -28.27
CA GLY A 263 -5.88 18.27 -29.56
C GLY A 263 -5.67 16.86 -30.14
N ALA A 264 -4.68 16.12 -29.65
CA ALA A 264 -4.67 14.66 -29.77
C ALA A 264 -5.70 14.13 -28.75
N GLY A 265 -6.91 13.80 -29.23
CA GLY A 265 -8.06 13.39 -28.42
C GLY A 265 -7.74 12.42 -27.28
N PRO A 266 -8.64 12.29 -26.28
CA PRO A 266 -8.25 11.82 -24.96
C PRO A 266 -7.62 10.43 -25.07
N ARG A 267 -6.30 10.33 -24.87
CA ARG A 267 -5.59 9.03 -24.82
C ARG A 267 -6.29 8.08 -23.86
N TYR A 268 -6.83 8.63 -22.78
CA TYR A 268 -7.69 7.92 -21.85
C TYR A 268 -8.91 7.29 -22.54
N ARG A 269 -9.65 8.05 -23.35
CA ARG A 269 -10.81 7.57 -24.11
C ARG A 269 -10.43 6.43 -25.05
N ALA A 270 -9.38 6.60 -25.84
CA ALA A 270 -8.89 5.58 -26.77
C ALA A 270 -8.42 4.31 -26.05
N VAL A 271 -7.74 4.46 -24.91
CA VAL A 271 -7.25 3.34 -24.09
C VAL A 271 -8.42 2.60 -23.44
N VAL A 272 -9.40 3.30 -22.88
CA VAL A 272 -10.61 2.69 -22.31
C VAL A 272 -11.38 1.92 -23.38
N GLN A 273 -11.55 2.49 -24.57
CA GLN A 273 -12.17 1.80 -25.70
C GLN A 273 -11.42 0.52 -26.10
N ALA A 274 -10.10 0.61 -26.20
CA ALA A 274 -9.26 -0.54 -26.54
C ALA A 274 -9.35 -1.64 -25.48
N LEU A 275 -9.39 -1.27 -24.19
CA LEU A 275 -9.55 -2.19 -23.07
C LEU A 275 -10.92 -2.88 -23.08
N VAL A 276 -12.02 -2.11 -23.19
CA VAL A 276 -13.38 -2.68 -23.21
C VAL A 276 -13.57 -3.61 -24.41
N ARG A 277 -13.14 -3.22 -25.61
CA ARG A 277 -13.23 -4.07 -26.81
C ARG A 277 -12.41 -5.35 -26.66
N ARG A 278 -11.19 -5.25 -26.13
CA ARG A 278 -10.29 -6.41 -26.00
C ARG A 278 -10.75 -7.36 -24.90
N LEU A 279 -11.27 -6.85 -23.80
CA LEU A 279 -11.72 -7.64 -22.64
C LEU A 279 -13.13 -8.21 -22.84
N GLY A 280 -14.01 -7.52 -23.57
CA GLY A 280 -15.33 -8.01 -23.95
C GLY A 280 -15.31 -9.17 -24.97
N LEU A 281 -14.18 -9.40 -25.66
CA LEU A 281 -13.96 -10.54 -26.56
C LEU A 281 -13.42 -11.79 -25.83
N LEU A 282 -13.14 -11.71 -24.53
CA LEU A 282 -12.63 -12.85 -23.76
C LEU A 282 -13.80 -13.76 -23.31
N PRO A 283 -13.67 -15.10 -23.43
CA PRO A 283 -14.76 -16.05 -23.17
C PRO A 283 -15.29 -16.07 -21.73
N LYS A 284 -14.58 -15.46 -20.77
CA LYS A 284 -15.04 -15.29 -19.38
C LYS A 284 -16.16 -14.25 -19.22
N PHE A 285 -16.40 -13.40 -20.23
CA PHE A 285 -17.41 -12.33 -20.20
C PHE A 285 -18.45 -12.45 -21.32
N ALA A 286 -18.46 -13.58 -22.05
CA ALA A 286 -19.37 -13.87 -23.17
C ALA A 286 -20.58 -14.74 -22.78
N ARG A 287 -20.88 -14.86 -21.49
CA ARG A 287 -22.08 -15.50 -20.95
C ARG A 287 -22.85 -14.52 -20.09
#